data_AF-A0A4R6Y2P6-F1
#
_entry.id   AF-A0A4R6Y2P6-F1
#
_cell.length_a   1.000
_cell.length_b   1.000
_cell.length_c   1.000
_cell.angle_alpha   90.00
_cell.angle_beta   90.00
_cell.angle_gamma   90.00
#
_symmetry.space_group_name_H-M   'P 1'
#
loop_
_entity.id
_entity.type
_entity.pdbx_description
1 polymer ?
#
loop_
_entity_poly.entity_id
_entity_poly.type
_entity_poly.pdbx_seq_one_letter_code
_entity_poly.pdbx_strand_id
1 'polypeptide(L)'
;MAENLYFPAVMPSEEVLALAREVRLLILDVDGVMTTGYLDYDANGEVVKSFYVHDGLGIQLLRQVGIPIAIISGRNSKVTAARAKDLKIDFLYQGAQDKGLALSQLMQEAHVTPQQCAYIGDDVIDLPILRAVGFAASVPNGHVLAQRAAHWVSNNSGGMGAVREIAELILFAQDKLSLAYDAYLNDEHTPKLDIM
;
A
#
# COMPACT_ATOMS: atom_id res chain seq x y z
N MET A 1 27.69 -0.31 1.91
CA MET A 1 26.95 -0.90 0.77
C MET A 1 25.43 -0.74 0.90
N ALA A 2 24.91 0.11 1.79
CA ALA A 2 23.47 0.31 2.02
C ALA A 2 22.85 1.51 1.25
N GLU A 3 23.66 2.30 0.54
CA GLU A 3 23.28 3.64 0.06
C GLU A 3 22.41 3.66 -1.20
N ASN A 4 21.95 2.52 -1.74
CA ASN A 4 21.11 2.54 -2.95
C ASN A 4 20.13 1.35 -3.07
N LEU A 5 19.53 0.92 -1.95
CA LEU A 5 18.48 -0.12 -2.01
C LEU A 5 17.17 0.39 -2.62
N TYR A 6 16.92 1.69 -2.55
CA TYR A 6 15.75 2.31 -3.15
C TYR A 6 16.13 3.00 -4.46
N PHE A 7 15.70 2.43 -5.59
CA PHE A 7 16.02 2.96 -6.92
C PHE A 7 14.77 3.01 -7.81
N PRO A 8 13.84 3.94 -7.56
CA PRO A 8 12.68 4.12 -8.42
C PRO A 8 13.09 4.71 -9.78
N ALA A 9 12.23 4.58 -10.78
CA ALA A 9 12.45 5.21 -12.09
C ALA A 9 12.51 6.74 -12.00
N VAL A 10 11.76 7.31 -11.04
CA VAL A 10 11.76 8.73 -10.71
C VAL A 10 11.99 8.88 -9.21
N MET A 11 13.00 9.65 -8.83
CA MET A 11 13.27 9.95 -7.42
C MET A 11 12.17 10.88 -6.86
N PRO A 12 11.61 10.58 -5.67
CA PRO A 12 10.69 11.47 -4.98
C PRO A 12 11.37 12.79 -4.61
N SER A 13 10.61 13.89 -4.61
CA SER A 13 11.10 15.17 -4.10
C SER A 13 11.27 15.14 -2.57
N GLU A 14 12.04 16.07 -2.02
CA GLU A 14 12.17 16.24 -0.56
C GLU A 14 10.83 16.47 0.14
N GLU A 15 9.89 17.15 -0.53
CA GLU A 15 8.53 17.35 -0.02
C GLU A 15 7.80 16.02 0.14
N VAL A 16 7.89 15.13 -0.87
CA VAL A 16 7.30 13.79 -0.81
C VAL A 16 7.95 12.94 0.27
N LEU A 17 9.29 12.98 0.37
CA LEU A 17 10.02 12.26 1.41
C LEU A 17 9.64 12.75 2.81
N ALA A 18 9.46 14.06 3.01
CA ALA A 18 9.01 14.62 4.28
C ALA A 18 7.62 14.10 4.69
N LEU A 19 6.67 14.03 3.75
CA LEU A 19 5.34 13.48 4.03
C LEU A 19 5.39 11.97 4.35
N ALA A 20 6.15 11.19 3.57
CA ALA A 20 6.28 9.76 3.77
C ALA A 20 6.96 9.39 5.12
N ARG A 21 7.84 10.26 5.62
CA ARG A 21 8.53 10.08 6.92
C ARG A 21 7.57 10.11 8.12
N GLU A 22 6.45 10.83 8.01
CA GLU A 22 5.45 10.95 9.08
C GLU A 22 4.49 9.75 9.15
N VAL A 23 4.48 8.87 8.16
CA VAL A 23 3.54 7.76 8.06
C VAL A 23 3.69 6.77 9.22
N ARG A 24 2.57 6.46 9.88
CA ARG A 24 2.40 5.44 10.93
C ARG A 24 1.31 4.44 10.61
N LEU A 25 0.47 4.67 9.60
CA LEU A 25 -0.55 3.74 9.11
C LEU A 25 -0.60 3.83 7.58
N LEU A 26 -0.51 2.69 6.88
CA LEU A 26 -0.79 2.63 5.44
C LEU A 26 -2.19 2.10 5.22
N ILE A 27 -2.98 2.83 4.43
CA ILE A 27 -4.36 2.50 4.09
C ILE A 27 -4.44 2.27 2.58
N LEU A 28 -5.11 1.19 2.18
CA LEU A 28 -5.20 0.76 0.79
C LEU A 28 -6.67 0.74 0.32
N ASP A 29 -6.95 1.28 -0.86
CA ASP A 29 -8.04 0.73 -1.67
C ASP A 29 -7.65 -0.67 -2.19
N VAL A 30 -8.63 -1.41 -2.73
CA VAL A 30 -8.44 -2.75 -3.28
C VAL A 30 -8.42 -2.72 -4.80
N ASP A 31 -9.50 -2.24 -5.42
CA ASP A 31 -9.78 -2.50 -6.83
C ASP A 31 -9.20 -1.38 -7.68
N GLY A 32 -8.11 -1.67 -8.39
CA GLY A 32 -7.34 -0.65 -9.11
C GLY A 32 -6.08 -0.22 -8.37
N VAL A 33 -5.91 -0.65 -7.11
CA VAL A 33 -4.70 -0.44 -6.29
C VAL A 33 -3.98 -1.76 -5.98
N MET A 34 -4.59 -2.64 -5.17
CA MET A 34 -4.05 -3.97 -4.88
C MET A 34 -4.31 -4.96 -6.02
N THR A 35 -5.27 -4.65 -6.88
CA THR A 35 -5.61 -5.37 -8.11
C THR A 35 -5.49 -4.43 -9.31
N THR A 36 -5.63 -4.96 -10.52
CA THR A 36 -5.64 -4.18 -11.76
C THR A 36 -6.93 -3.39 -12.00
N GLY A 37 -7.94 -3.54 -11.13
CA GLY A 37 -9.26 -2.91 -11.26
C GLY A 37 -10.25 -3.68 -12.12
N TYR A 38 -9.81 -4.75 -12.81
CA TYR A 38 -10.72 -5.67 -13.49
C TYR A 38 -11.51 -6.49 -12.49
N LEU A 39 -12.79 -6.72 -12.82
CA LEU A 39 -13.69 -7.57 -12.06
C LEU A 39 -14.18 -8.71 -12.96
N ASP A 40 -13.83 -9.93 -12.61
CA ASP A 40 -14.31 -11.12 -13.31
C ASP A 40 -15.60 -11.62 -12.66
N TYR A 41 -16.65 -11.74 -13.48
CA TYR A 41 -17.97 -12.21 -13.06
C TYR A 41 -18.35 -13.52 -13.75
N ASP A 42 -18.99 -14.40 -13.00
CA ASP A 42 -19.82 -15.47 -13.57
C ASP A 42 -21.31 -15.08 -13.47
N ALA A 43 -22.21 -16.02 -13.80
CA ALA A 43 -23.65 -15.80 -13.73
C ALA A 43 -24.18 -15.53 -12.29
N ASN A 44 -23.38 -15.78 -11.26
CA ASN A 44 -23.76 -15.67 -9.84
C ASN A 44 -23.09 -14.49 -9.12
N GLY A 45 -22.07 -13.85 -9.72
CA GLY A 45 -21.41 -12.68 -9.16
C GLY A 45 -19.91 -12.62 -9.43
N GLU A 46 -19.20 -11.81 -8.63
CA GLU A 46 -17.74 -11.68 -8.68
C GLU A 46 -17.08 -12.99 -8.25
N VAL A 47 -16.21 -13.53 -9.09
CA VAL A 47 -15.56 -14.83 -8.87
C VAL A 47 -14.06 -14.75 -8.63
N VAL A 48 -13.39 -13.76 -9.21
CA VAL A 48 -11.92 -13.64 -9.14
C VAL A 48 -11.50 -12.20 -8.84
N LYS A 49 -10.49 -12.08 -7.97
CA LYS A 49 -9.63 -10.90 -7.84
C LYS A 49 -8.18 -11.38 -7.84
N SER A 50 -7.36 -10.81 -8.70
CA SER A 50 -5.93 -11.12 -8.78
C SER A 50 -5.12 -10.08 -8.03
N PHE A 51 -4.25 -10.55 -7.13
CA PHE A 51 -3.33 -9.73 -6.35
C PHE A 51 -1.90 -10.01 -6.78
N TYR A 52 -1.03 -9.01 -6.65
CA TYR A 52 0.38 -9.17 -7.00
C TYR A 52 1.22 -9.64 -5.80
N VAL A 53 2.11 -10.59 -6.04
CA VAL A 53 2.91 -11.20 -4.97
C VAL A 53 3.93 -10.23 -4.37
N HIS A 54 4.51 -9.32 -5.16
CA HIS A 54 5.50 -8.37 -4.66
C HIS A 54 4.88 -7.31 -3.75
N ASP A 55 3.62 -6.94 -3.99
CA ASP A 55 2.86 -6.04 -3.11
C ASP A 55 2.66 -6.67 -1.73
N GLY A 56 2.42 -7.99 -1.68
CA GLY A 56 2.38 -8.74 -0.43
C GLY A 56 3.67 -8.65 0.38
N LEU A 57 4.83 -8.71 -0.28
CA LEU A 57 6.11 -8.50 0.40
C LEU A 57 6.24 -7.05 0.91
N GLY A 58 5.88 -6.04 0.13
CA GLY A 58 5.92 -4.64 0.59
C GLY A 58 5.09 -4.40 1.85
N ILE A 59 3.88 -4.95 1.87
CA ILE A 59 2.98 -4.95 3.05
C ILE A 59 3.67 -5.63 4.25
N GLN A 60 4.31 -6.78 4.04
CA GLN A 60 5.01 -7.48 5.11
C GLN A 60 6.20 -6.68 5.66
N LEU A 61 7.00 -6.03 4.80
CA LEU A 61 8.15 -5.22 5.20
C LEU A 61 7.73 -4.05 6.11
N LEU A 62 6.64 -3.35 5.78
CA LEU A 62 6.07 -2.30 6.63
C LEU A 62 5.64 -2.82 8.00
N ARG A 63 4.97 -3.98 8.02
CA ARG A 63 4.50 -4.60 9.27
C ARG A 63 5.67 -5.02 10.16
N GLN A 64 6.76 -5.53 9.59
CA GLN A 64 7.96 -5.92 10.34
C GLN A 64 8.58 -4.75 11.10
N VAL A 65 8.44 -3.52 10.60
CA VAL A 65 8.93 -2.30 11.28
C VAL A 65 7.84 -1.58 12.08
N GLY A 66 6.70 -2.25 12.31
CA GLY A 66 5.62 -1.77 13.17
C GLY A 66 4.66 -0.76 12.53
N ILE A 67 4.61 -0.65 11.21
CA ILE A 67 3.61 0.16 10.51
C ILE A 67 2.40 -0.72 10.20
N PRO A 68 1.26 -0.56 10.91
CA PRO A 68 0.03 -1.28 10.62
C PRO A 68 -0.53 -0.95 9.24
N ILE A 69 -1.34 -1.87 8.73
CA ILE A 69 -1.96 -1.79 7.41
C ILE A 69 -3.48 -1.86 7.54
N ALA A 70 -4.17 -0.99 6.82
CA ALA A 70 -5.61 -0.98 6.71
C ALA A 70 -6.06 -1.11 5.26
N ILE A 71 -7.26 -1.66 5.07
CA ILE A 71 -7.99 -1.66 3.80
C ILE A 71 -9.31 -0.94 4.00
N ILE A 72 -9.64 0.00 3.11
CA ILE A 72 -10.97 0.61 2.99
C ILE A 72 -11.46 0.39 1.56
N SER A 73 -12.43 -0.50 1.39
CA SER A 73 -13.06 -0.78 0.10
C SER A 73 -14.56 -0.50 0.13
N GLY A 74 -15.07 0.12 -0.95
CA GLY A 74 -16.50 0.27 -1.17
C GLY A 74 -17.20 -1.06 -1.47
N ARG A 75 -16.47 -2.11 -1.83
CA ARG A 75 -17.02 -3.42 -2.18
C ARG A 75 -16.93 -4.39 -1.00
N ASN A 76 -17.80 -5.39 -0.99
CA ASN A 76 -17.73 -6.50 -0.05
C ASN A 76 -17.40 -7.78 -0.82
N SER A 77 -16.23 -8.35 -0.54
CA SER A 77 -15.67 -9.47 -1.30
C SER A 77 -15.01 -10.48 -0.36
N LYS A 78 -15.45 -11.74 -0.47
CA LYS A 78 -14.84 -12.86 0.29
C LYS A 78 -13.38 -13.08 -0.12
N VAL A 79 -13.04 -12.81 -1.39
CA VAL A 79 -11.67 -12.93 -1.90
C VAL A 79 -10.75 -11.90 -1.24
N THR A 80 -11.23 -10.65 -1.11
CA THR A 80 -10.52 -9.59 -0.37
C THR A 80 -10.32 -9.95 1.09
N ALA A 81 -11.36 -10.44 1.77
CA ALA A 81 -11.24 -10.88 3.17
C ALA A 81 -10.23 -12.02 3.35
N ALA A 82 -10.19 -12.99 2.43
CA ALA A 82 -9.22 -14.07 2.46
C ALA A 82 -7.78 -13.55 2.28
N ARG A 83 -7.56 -12.64 1.32
CA ARG A 83 -6.23 -12.04 1.09
C ARG A 83 -5.79 -11.16 2.25
N ALA A 84 -6.70 -10.38 2.83
CA ALA A 84 -6.41 -9.56 4.01
C ALA A 84 -5.97 -10.43 5.20
N LYS A 85 -6.61 -11.59 5.41
CA LYS A 85 -6.21 -12.56 6.42
C LYS A 85 -4.83 -13.16 6.15
N ASP A 86 -4.55 -13.54 4.90
CA ASP A 86 -3.26 -14.09 4.47
C ASP A 86 -2.10 -13.12 4.73
N LEU A 87 -2.30 -11.85 4.38
CA LEU A 87 -1.33 -10.77 4.62
C LEU A 87 -1.33 -10.25 6.06
N LYS A 88 -2.24 -10.75 6.91
CA LYS A 88 -2.46 -10.32 8.30
C LYS A 88 -2.68 -8.80 8.41
N ILE A 89 -3.53 -8.27 7.53
CA ILE A 89 -3.97 -6.87 7.56
C ILE A 89 -4.64 -6.58 8.90
N ASP A 90 -4.27 -5.44 9.51
CA ASP A 90 -4.66 -5.10 10.88
C ASP A 90 -6.11 -4.58 10.93
N PHE A 91 -6.53 -3.81 9.91
CA PHE A 91 -7.87 -3.23 9.84
C PHE A 91 -8.52 -3.47 8.46
N LEU A 92 -9.73 -4.05 8.42
CA LEU A 92 -10.44 -4.31 7.17
C LEU A 92 -11.85 -3.72 7.20
N TYR A 93 -12.05 -2.66 6.40
CA TYR A 93 -13.34 -2.00 6.18
C TYR A 93 -13.83 -2.31 4.76
N GLN A 94 -14.91 -3.09 4.67
CA GLN A 94 -15.55 -3.45 3.39
C GLN A 94 -16.98 -2.91 3.33
N GLY A 95 -17.48 -2.69 2.11
CA GLY A 95 -18.81 -2.08 1.89
C GLY A 95 -18.88 -0.61 2.31
N ALA A 96 -17.73 0.05 2.48
CA ALA A 96 -17.64 1.44 2.93
C ALA A 96 -17.99 2.41 1.79
N GLN A 97 -19.28 2.71 1.62
CA GLN A 97 -19.75 3.68 0.61
C GLN A 97 -19.32 5.11 0.96
N ASP A 98 -19.37 5.45 2.25
CA ASP A 98 -18.79 6.70 2.77
C ASP A 98 -17.36 6.45 3.26
N LYS A 99 -16.40 6.63 2.35
CA LYS A 99 -14.98 6.46 2.65
C LYS A 99 -14.45 7.49 3.67
N GLY A 100 -15.06 8.67 3.76
CA GLY A 100 -14.66 9.69 4.73
C GLY A 100 -15.04 9.29 6.16
N LEU A 101 -16.25 8.76 6.35
CA LEU A 101 -16.68 8.19 7.63
C LEU A 101 -15.80 7.00 8.04
N ALA A 102 -15.52 6.08 7.12
CA ALA A 102 -14.66 4.93 7.38
C ALA A 102 -13.25 5.35 7.80
N LEU A 103 -12.66 6.35 7.15
CA LEU A 103 -11.38 6.92 7.56
C LEU A 103 -11.43 7.49 8.98
N SER A 104 -12.47 8.25 9.32
CA SER A 104 -12.60 8.83 10.66
C SER A 104 -12.68 7.75 11.75
N GLN A 105 -13.41 6.65 11.50
CA GLN A 105 -13.51 5.53 12.43
C GLN A 105 -12.18 4.80 12.57
N LEU A 106 -11.53 4.51 11.44
CA LEU A 106 -10.22 3.86 11.42
C LEU A 106 -9.16 4.66 12.17
N MET A 107 -9.09 5.99 11.99
CA MET A 107 -8.11 6.82 12.70
C MET A 107 -8.32 6.80 14.22
N GLN A 108 -9.57 6.75 14.68
CA GLN A 108 -9.89 6.61 16.11
C GLN A 108 -9.44 5.25 16.65
N GLU A 109 -9.72 4.17 15.93
CA GLU A 109 -9.35 2.80 16.30
C GLU A 109 -7.83 2.58 16.30
N ALA A 110 -7.12 3.11 15.29
CA ALA A 110 -5.68 2.99 15.14
C ALA A 110 -4.88 4.03 15.93
N HIS A 111 -5.55 4.98 16.60
CA HIS A 111 -4.95 6.07 17.38
C HIS A 111 -3.93 6.91 16.59
N VAL A 112 -4.26 7.26 15.35
CA VAL A 112 -3.41 8.07 14.45
C VAL A 112 -4.09 9.37 14.03
N THR A 113 -3.30 10.37 13.67
CA THR A 113 -3.80 11.61 13.05
C THR A 113 -3.85 11.48 11.52
N PRO A 114 -4.58 12.37 10.81
CA PRO A 114 -4.56 12.36 9.34
C PRO A 114 -3.14 12.50 8.76
N GLN A 115 -2.29 13.33 9.38
CA GLN A 115 -0.90 13.55 8.95
C GLN A 115 -0.03 12.29 9.04
N GLN A 116 -0.39 11.35 9.91
CA GLN A 116 0.30 10.07 10.09
C GLN A 116 -0.24 8.96 9.18
N CYS A 117 -1.30 9.23 8.41
CA CYS A 117 -1.87 8.26 7.49
C CYS A 117 -1.26 8.41 6.09
N ALA A 118 -0.97 7.28 5.47
CA ALA A 118 -0.80 7.17 4.03
C ALA A 118 -2.04 6.51 3.41
N TYR A 119 -2.47 6.97 2.24
CA TYR A 119 -3.54 6.32 1.47
C TYR A 119 -3.12 6.10 0.03
N ILE A 120 -3.39 4.91 -0.52
CA ILE A 120 -3.26 4.63 -1.95
C ILE A 120 -4.66 4.41 -2.52
N GLY A 121 -5.06 5.28 -3.45
CA GLY A 121 -6.35 5.24 -4.14
C GLY A 121 -6.21 5.47 -5.64
N ASP A 122 -7.17 5.01 -6.42
CA ASP A 122 -7.12 5.09 -7.87
C ASP A 122 -8.28 5.87 -8.48
N ASP A 123 -9.40 6.12 -7.78
CA ASP A 123 -10.60 6.71 -8.41
C ASP A 123 -11.18 7.91 -7.64
N VAL A 124 -12.20 8.57 -8.23
CA VAL A 124 -12.87 9.76 -7.67
C VAL A 124 -13.52 9.51 -6.31
N ILE A 125 -13.94 8.27 -6.04
CA ILE A 125 -14.52 7.87 -4.76
C ILE A 125 -13.51 7.93 -3.61
N ASP A 126 -12.21 7.98 -3.94
CA ASP A 126 -11.11 8.08 -2.98
C ASP A 126 -10.75 9.51 -2.61
N LEU A 127 -11.23 10.50 -3.38
CA LEU A 127 -10.93 11.91 -3.16
C LEU A 127 -11.17 12.39 -1.71
N PRO A 128 -12.20 11.94 -0.98
CA PRO A 128 -12.37 12.30 0.42
C PRO A 128 -11.17 11.88 1.29
N ILE A 129 -10.59 10.71 1.04
CA ILE A 129 -9.42 10.23 1.79
C ILE A 129 -8.13 10.84 1.25
N LEU A 130 -7.93 10.83 -0.07
CA LEU A 130 -6.73 11.38 -0.72
C LEU A 130 -6.47 12.84 -0.31
N ARG A 131 -7.52 13.64 -0.12
CA ARG A 131 -7.38 15.05 0.29
C ARG A 131 -7.19 15.24 1.80
N ALA A 132 -7.42 14.22 2.61
CA ALA A 132 -7.43 14.32 4.06
C ALA A 132 -6.11 13.83 4.70
N VAL A 133 -5.47 12.81 4.11
CA VAL A 133 -4.29 12.16 4.70
C VAL A 133 -2.99 12.93 4.46
N GLY A 134 -2.00 12.71 5.32
CA GLY A 134 -0.68 13.35 5.23
C GLY A 134 0.12 12.89 4.01
N PHE A 135 0.02 11.62 3.65
CA PHE A 135 0.68 11.09 2.46
C PHE A 135 -0.33 10.41 1.51
N ALA A 136 -0.81 11.17 0.53
CA ALA A 136 -1.72 10.67 -0.49
C ALA A 136 -0.93 10.15 -1.69
N ALA A 137 -1.21 8.93 -2.11
CA ALA A 137 -0.62 8.31 -3.28
C ALA A 137 -1.69 7.79 -4.23
N SER A 138 -1.37 7.76 -5.52
CA SER A 138 -2.21 7.15 -6.55
C SER A 138 -1.36 6.34 -7.53
N VAL A 139 -2.02 5.71 -8.49
CA VAL A 139 -1.42 4.82 -9.48
C VAL A 139 -1.62 5.37 -10.89
N PRO A 140 -0.72 5.07 -11.84
CA PRO A 140 -0.75 5.65 -13.18
C PRO A 140 -1.97 5.22 -14.01
N ASN A 141 -2.54 4.05 -13.72
CA ASN A 141 -3.78 3.55 -14.34
C ASN A 141 -5.06 4.05 -13.63
N GLY A 142 -4.93 4.85 -12.57
CA GLY A 142 -6.07 5.44 -11.85
C GLY A 142 -6.69 6.62 -12.60
N HIS A 143 -7.88 7.03 -12.18
CA HIS A 143 -8.56 8.21 -12.69
C HIS A 143 -7.71 9.48 -12.48
N VAL A 144 -7.69 10.35 -13.49
CA VAL A 144 -6.86 11.57 -13.50
C VAL A 144 -7.07 12.49 -12.29
N LEU A 145 -8.30 12.51 -11.72
CA LEU A 145 -8.58 13.31 -10.53
C LEU A 145 -7.95 12.73 -9.25
N ALA A 146 -7.85 11.40 -9.13
CA ALA A 146 -7.14 10.76 -8.03
C ALA A 146 -5.64 11.06 -8.12
N GLN A 147 -5.06 10.91 -9.33
CA GLN A 147 -3.66 11.26 -9.60
C GLN A 147 -3.35 12.71 -9.24
N ARG A 148 -4.22 13.66 -9.61
CA ARG A 148 -4.04 15.09 -9.29
C ARG A 148 -4.20 15.41 -7.81
N ALA A 149 -4.92 14.59 -7.05
CA ALA A 149 -5.09 14.77 -5.62
C ALA A 149 -3.94 14.14 -4.81
N ALA A 150 -3.14 13.29 -5.43
CA ALA A 150 -2.04 12.60 -4.77
C ALA A 150 -0.79 13.50 -4.66
N HIS A 151 -0.05 13.31 -3.57
CA HIS A 151 1.30 13.85 -3.39
C HIS A 151 2.33 13.05 -4.20
N TRP A 152 2.06 11.77 -4.45
CA TRP A 152 2.90 10.89 -5.27
C TRP A 152 2.06 9.99 -6.17
N VAL A 153 2.45 9.86 -7.43
CA VAL A 153 1.89 8.83 -8.31
C VAL A 153 2.99 7.79 -8.54
N SER A 154 2.72 6.52 -8.24
CA SER A 154 3.71 5.46 -8.44
C SER A 154 4.08 5.31 -9.92
N ASN A 155 5.25 4.74 -10.18
CA ASN A 155 5.65 4.35 -11.53
C ASN A 155 4.94 3.07 -11.96
N ASN A 156 4.72 2.14 -11.02
CA ASN A 156 3.98 0.92 -11.27
C ASN A 156 2.47 1.12 -11.18
N SER A 157 1.72 0.38 -11.99
CA SER A 157 0.26 0.34 -11.96
C SER A 157 -0.28 -0.45 -10.76
N GLY A 158 -1.54 -0.23 -10.42
CA GLY A 158 -2.27 -1.04 -9.46
C GLY A 158 -2.32 -2.52 -9.86
N GLY A 159 -2.16 -3.39 -8.88
CA GLY A 159 -2.00 -4.84 -9.09
C GLY A 159 -0.73 -5.23 -9.85
N MET A 160 0.23 -4.31 -10.00
CA MET A 160 1.49 -4.54 -10.71
C MET A 160 2.71 -3.98 -9.95
N GLY A 161 2.64 -3.85 -8.62
CA GLY A 161 3.78 -3.41 -7.81
C GLY A 161 3.68 -1.98 -7.24
N ALA A 162 2.57 -1.27 -7.48
CA ALA A 162 2.37 0.07 -6.93
C ALA A 162 2.44 0.09 -5.39
N VAL A 163 1.81 -0.87 -4.73
CA VAL A 163 1.81 -0.96 -3.26
C VAL A 163 3.21 -1.26 -2.75
N ARG A 164 3.95 -2.13 -3.43
CA ARG A 164 5.36 -2.41 -3.12
C ARG A 164 6.22 -1.16 -3.22
N GLU A 165 6.12 -0.42 -4.33
CA GLU A 165 6.88 0.81 -4.55
C GLU A 165 6.62 1.82 -3.44
N ILE A 166 5.35 2.05 -3.10
CA ILE A 166 4.97 3.02 -2.06
C ILE A 166 5.39 2.54 -0.67
N ALA A 167 5.33 1.23 -0.40
CA ALA A 167 5.83 0.67 0.85
C ALA A 167 7.34 0.90 1.01
N GLU A 168 8.12 0.65 -0.03
CA GLU A 168 9.56 0.90 -0.02
C GLU A 168 9.88 2.39 0.10
N LEU A 169 9.11 3.27 -0.55
CA LEU A 169 9.24 4.72 -0.40
C LEU A 169 9.09 5.16 1.06
N ILE A 170 8.05 4.67 1.74
CA ILE A 170 7.81 4.98 3.16
C ILE A 170 8.98 4.48 4.02
N LEU A 171 9.43 3.24 3.80
CA LEU A 171 10.56 2.66 4.51
C LEU A 171 11.86 3.42 4.26
N PHE A 172 12.09 3.85 3.02
CA PHE A 172 13.25 4.63 2.62
C PHE A 172 13.24 6.01 3.29
N ALA A 173 12.12 6.73 3.24
CA ALA A 173 11.98 8.05 3.87
C ALA A 173 12.16 8.02 5.40
N GLN A 174 11.96 6.86 6.03
CA GLN A 174 12.15 6.62 7.46
C GLN A 174 13.49 5.96 7.83
N ASP A 175 14.42 5.81 6.88
CA ASP A 175 15.71 5.11 7.07
C ASP A 175 15.57 3.66 7.57
N LYS A 176 14.44 3.01 7.26
CA LYS A 176 14.09 1.65 7.69
C LYS A 176 14.20 0.60 6.59
N LEU A 177 14.44 1.00 5.34
CA LEU A 177 14.45 0.07 4.21
C LEU A 177 15.55 -1.00 4.33
N SER A 178 16.76 -0.62 4.70
CA SER A 178 17.86 -1.57 4.92
C SER A 178 17.54 -2.56 6.03
N LEU A 179 16.93 -2.08 7.13
CA LEU A 179 16.52 -2.94 8.25
C LEU A 179 15.44 -3.93 7.82
N ALA A 180 14.46 -3.49 7.02
CA ALA A 180 13.40 -4.36 6.52
C ALA A 180 13.96 -5.45 5.59
N TYR A 181 15.04 -5.16 4.86
CA TYR A 181 15.71 -6.12 3.97
C TYR A 181 16.77 -6.99 4.63
N ASP A 182 17.13 -6.75 5.89
CA ASP A 182 18.27 -7.36 6.56
C ASP A 182 18.25 -8.90 6.47
N ALA A 183 17.08 -9.50 6.69
CA ALA A 183 16.88 -10.95 6.59
C ALA A 183 17.11 -11.54 5.19
N TYR A 184 17.08 -10.73 4.13
CA TYR A 184 17.25 -11.17 2.75
C TYR A 184 18.63 -10.88 2.18
N LEU A 185 19.35 -9.91 2.75
CA LEU A 185 20.64 -9.45 2.26
C LEU A 185 21.82 -10.00 3.07
N ASN A 186 21.58 -10.50 4.28
CA ASN A 186 22.65 -11.03 5.13
C ASN A 186 23.01 -12.49 4.76
N ASP A 187 24.31 -12.72 4.54
CA ASP A 187 24.90 -14.00 4.11
C ASP A 187 24.68 -15.17 5.09
N GLU A 188 24.27 -14.92 6.34
CA GLU A 188 23.98 -15.98 7.31
C GLU A 188 22.80 -16.87 6.90
N HIS A 189 21.93 -16.38 6.02
CA HIS A 189 20.80 -17.13 5.46
C HIS A 189 21.07 -17.67 4.05
N THR A 190 22.25 -17.41 3.48
CA THR A 190 22.66 -17.99 2.19
C THR A 190 22.94 -19.48 2.42
N PRO A 191 22.19 -20.42 1.81
CA PRO A 191 22.53 -21.82 1.91
C PRO A 191 23.97 -22.02 1.41
N LYS A 192 24.84 -22.55 2.27
CA LYS A 192 26.16 -23.01 1.84
C LYS A 192 25.93 -24.19 0.91
N LEU A 193 25.92 -23.89 -0.38
CA LEU A 193 25.89 -24.92 -1.41
C LEU A 193 27.28 -25.55 -1.42
N ASP A 194 27.42 -26.71 -0.80
CA ASP A 194 28.57 -27.59 -1.01
C ASP A 194 28.47 -28.13 -2.43
N ILE A 195 29.10 -27.43 -3.37
CA ILE A 195 29.23 -27.88 -4.75
C ILE A 195 30.38 -28.91 -4.76
N MET A 196 30.04 -30.20 -4.86
CA MET A 196 30.99 -31.28 -5.15
C MET A 196 31.42 -31.30 -6.61
#